data_AF-A0A956QET7-F1
#
_entry.id   AF-A0A956QET7-F1
#
_cell.length_a   1.000
_cell.length_b   1.000
_cell.length_c   1.000
_cell.angle_alpha   90.00
_cell.angle_beta   90.00
_cell.angle_gamma   90.00
#
_symmetry.space_group_name_H-M   'P 1'
#
loop_
_entity.id
_entity.type
_entity.pdbx_description
1 polymer ?
#
loop_
_entity_poly.entity_id
_entity_poly.type
_entity_poly.pdbx_seq_one_letter_code
_entity_poly.pdbx_strand_id
1 'polypeptide(L)'
;LEATRELIIRAAHSSKLAMDLHQQAEFQEGPTEIPVLNLILRLRAAYLQQAVERAEVERAIDNLVEMSKTAIAELEKADQTTPQMVTLLEAYQLQNRCLADYKAKLDQAAPQAEEALVAACQRVRQAMASLNRAMMVEGPCRLERTNVFLNIAANYHQRKLPDEVFLEAIEGFYQELESEQGRVERLASLPNDNELVIEQIDLVRDAYEAHAQALEWFEEYVEGNDDRYEAARERLVVASETLSDCKAALEQIADEAGKLTCVFCSATNDPSARICSRCGAQLPTPAGGDRSTVNYQEADGQASFGQDDFEMTENLVRLFESVNAVAEGQMEDQDFEDVLAWLDGLMVEAQRGLPEVPDLMANQDLKEADRGQLASLEEELADKRRQIHEAIHEFRDSLNLMAVFLDDHDKEHLMTGVVGIKEATQKMQRAERQIRQMAQAAERKSD
;
A
#
# COMPACT_ATOMS: atom_id res chain seq x y z
N LEU A 1 -18.23 6.35 24.98
CA LEU A 1 -17.06 6.08 24.09
C LEU A 1 -15.75 6.08 24.87
N GLU A 2 -15.36 7.17 25.54
CA GLU A 2 -14.10 7.22 26.31
C GLU A 2 -14.06 6.24 27.50
N ALA A 3 -15.15 6.14 28.26
CA ALA A 3 -15.30 5.12 29.31
C ALA A 3 -15.26 3.68 28.76
N THR A 4 -15.83 3.45 27.57
CA THR A 4 -15.82 2.15 26.88
C THR A 4 -14.41 1.77 26.42
N ARG A 5 -13.63 2.73 25.91
CA ARG A 5 -12.21 2.54 25.54
C ARG A 5 -11.37 2.17 26.77
N GLU A 6 -11.58 2.84 27.89
CA GLU A 6 -10.82 2.58 29.12
C GLU A 6 -11.07 1.17 29.70
N LEU A 7 -12.30 0.67 29.59
CA LEU A 7 -12.67 -0.68 30.03
C LEU A 7 -11.99 -1.78 29.21
N ILE A 8 -11.87 -1.61 27.89
CA ILE A 8 -11.22 -2.58 27.00
C ILE A 8 -9.71 -2.65 27.24
N ILE A 9 -9.06 -1.51 27.42
CA ILE A 9 -7.62 -1.47 27.73
C ILE A 9 -7.35 -2.13 29.07
N ARG A 10 -8.18 -1.90 30.10
CA ARG A 10 -8.05 -2.62 31.38
C ARG A 10 -8.30 -4.13 31.24
N ALA A 11 -9.24 -4.56 30.42
CA ALA A 11 -9.50 -5.98 30.17
C ALA A 11 -8.34 -6.67 29.43
N ALA A 12 -7.74 -5.99 28.44
CA ALA A 12 -6.55 -6.46 27.73
C ALA A 12 -5.31 -6.48 28.65
N HIS A 13 -5.14 -5.45 29.47
CA HIS A 13 -4.01 -5.32 30.38
C HIS A 13 -4.11 -6.27 31.59
N SER A 14 -5.30 -6.53 32.13
CA SER A 14 -5.47 -7.51 33.22
C SER A 14 -5.21 -8.96 32.76
N SER A 15 -5.55 -9.27 31.51
CA SER A 15 -5.18 -10.55 30.89
C SER A 15 -3.66 -10.68 30.69
N LYS A 16 -2.97 -9.57 30.42
CA LYS A 16 -1.49 -9.52 30.25
C LYS A 16 -0.73 -9.54 31.57
N LEU A 17 -1.23 -8.88 32.62
CA LEU A 17 -0.57 -8.75 33.94
C LEU A 17 -0.76 -9.97 34.85
N ALA A 18 -1.76 -10.81 34.59
CA ALA A 18 -1.99 -12.02 35.38
C ALA A 18 -1.01 -13.17 35.07
N MET A 19 -0.08 -12.99 34.13
CA MET A 19 0.82 -14.05 33.65
C MET A 19 2.29 -13.62 33.72
N ASP A 20 3.06 -14.23 34.62
CA ASP A 20 4.51 -14.07 34.71
C ASP A 20 5.20 -14.61 33.44
N LEU A 21 6.39 -14.08 33.10
CA LEU A 21 7.19 -14.46 31.93
C LEU A 21 7.47 -15.97 31.80
N HIS A 22 7.61 -16.69 32.92
CA HIS A 22 7.81 -18.15 32.93
C HIS A 22 6.51 -18.91 32.62
N GLN A 23 5.38 -18.39 33.11
CA GLN A 23 4.04 -18.86 32.82
C GLN A 23 3.67 -18.62 31.35
N GLN A 24 4.03 -17.46 30.77
CA GLN A 24 3.75 -17.15 29.36
C GLN A 24 4.44 -18.12 28.38
N ALA A 25 5.70 -18.49 28.63
CA ALA A 25 6.42 -19.45 27.78
C ALA A 25 5.78 -20.85 27.86
N GLU A 26 5.40 -21.31 29.05
CA GLU A 26 4.68 -22.56 29.20
C GLU A 26 3.28 -22.48 28.57
N PHE A 27 2.56 -21.37 28.65
CA PHE A 27 1.20 -21.23 28.11
C PHE A 27 1.12 -21.12 26.57
N GLN A 28 2.21 -20.75 25.90
CA GLN A 28 2.27 -20.68 24.42
C GLN A 28 2.34 -22.04 23.74
N GLU A 29 2.80 -23.10 24.42
CA GLU A 29 2.76 -24.45 23.86
C GLU A 29 1.33 -25.01 23.85
N GLY A 30 0.75 -25.19 22.67
CA GLY A 30 -0.55 -25.83 22.52
C GLY A 30 -1.14 -25.70 21.11
N PRO A 31 -2.31 -26.31 20.88
CA PRO A 31 -2.93 -26.35 19.56
C PRO A 31 -3.56 -25.01 19.14
N THR A 32 -3.56 -24.01 20.02
CA THR A 32 -4.16 -22.70 19.75
C THR A 32 -3.21 -21.57 20.09
N GLU A 33 -3.45 -20.40 19.52
CA GLU A 33 -2.76 -19.16 19.90
C GLU A 33 -3.34 -18.50 21.16
N ILE A 34 -4.20 -19.19 21.91
CA ILE A 34 -4.89 -18.64 23.09
C ILE A 34 -4.29 -19.31 24.35
N PRO A 35 -3.40 -18.62 25.08
CA PRO A 35 -2.60 -19.25 26.15
C PRO A 35 -3.45 -19.90 27.26
N VAL A 36 -4.50 -19.20 27.71
CA VAL A 36 -5.45 -19.71 28.70
C VAL A 36 -6.18 -20.97 28.23
N LEU A 37 -6.50 -21.07 26.94
CA LEU A 37 -7.16 -22.26 26.39
C LEU A 37 -6.19 -23.44 26.37
N ASN A 38 -4.95 -23.22 25.92
CA ASN A 38 -3.91 -24.25 25.93
C ASN A 38 -3.67 -24.81 27.34
N LEU A 39 -3.75 -23.96 28.38
CA LEU A 39 -3.71 -24.40 29.77
C LEU A 39 -4.88 -25.33 30.11
N ILE A 40 -6.12 -24.94 29.79
CA ILE A 40 -7.32 -25.75 30.07
C ILE A 40 -7.24 -27.11 29.36
N LEU A 41 -6.80 -27.14 28.10
CA LEU A 41 -6.63 -28.38 27.33
C LEU A 41 -5.58 -29.30 27.96
N ARG A 42 -4.44 -28.74 28.39
CA ARG A 42 -3.38 -29.50 29.07
C ARG A 42 -3.80 -30.01 30.45
N LEU A 43 -4.49 -29.19 31.24
CA LEU A 43 -5.02 -29.62 32.54
C LEU A 43 -6.00 -30.79 32.38
N ARG A 44 -6.85 -30.78 31.35
CA ARG A 44 -7.72 -31.92 31.06
C ARG A 44 -6.93 -33.16 30.62
N ALA A 45 -5.93 -33.01 29.75
CA ALA A 45 -5.09 -34.13 29.34
C ALA A 45 -4.38 -34.77 30.54
N ALA A 46 -3.84 -33.95 31.46
CA ALA A 46 -3.24 -34.39 32.71
C ALA A 46 -4.25 -35.06 33.65
N TYR A 47 -5.48 -34.53 33.73
CA TYR A 47 -6.59 -35.14 34.46
C TYR A 47 -6.95 -36.53 33.94
N LEU A 48 -7.05 -36.71 32.62
CA LEU A 48 -7.30 -38.03 32.00
C LEU A 48 -6.18 -39.04 32.28
N GLN A 49 -4.96 -38.56 32.52
CA GLN A 49 -3.81 -39.34 32.93
C GLN A 49 -3.67 -39.48 34.46
N GLN A 50 -4.65 -38.98 35.24
CA GLN A 50 -4.65 -38.98 36.72
C GLN A 50 -3.47 -38.22 37.36
N ALA A 51 -2.86 -37.29 36.62
CA ALA A 51 -1.75 -36.46 37.12
C ALA A 51 -2.25 -35.21 37.86
N VAL A 52 -3.50 -34.81 37.63
CA VAL A 52 -4.14 -33.61 38.16
C VAL A 52 -5.55 -33.96 38.64
N GLU A 53 -6.01 -33.33 39.71
CA GLU A 53 -7.36 -33.52 40.24
C GLU A 53 -8.41 -32.79 39.39
N ARG A 54 -9.61 -33.37 39.27
CA ARG A 54 -10.74 -32.77 38.53
C ARG A 54 -11.01 -31.33 38.96
N ALA A 55 -10.94 -31.07 40.26
CA ALA A 55 -11.20 -29.76 40.85
C ALA A 55 -10.26 -28.66 40.33
N GLU A 56 -9.06 -29.00 39.88
CA GLU A 56 -8.11 -28.03 39.32
C GLU A 56 -8.52 -27.62 37.91
N VAL A 57 -8.94 -28.58 37.07
CA VAL A 57 -9.46 -28.30 35.72
C VAL A 57 -10.74 -27.47 35.81
N GLU A 58 -11.65 -27.85 36.70
CA GLU A 58 -12.91 -27.13 36.92
C GLU A 58 -12.67 -25.70 37.40
N ARG A 59 -11.70 -25.48 38.31
CA ARG A 59 -11.31 -24.15 38.77
C ARG A 59 -10.78 -23.28 37.63
N ALA A 60 -9.95 -23.83 36.74
CA ALA A 60 -9.44 -23.10 35.58
C ALA A 60 -10.57 -22.69 34.62
N ILE A 61 -11.53 -23.60 34.37
CA ILE A 61 -12.72 -23.30 33.57
C ILE A 61 -13.58 -22.22 34.24
N ASP A 62 -13.86 -22.35 35.54
CA ASP A 62 -14.69 -21.40 36.30
C ASP A 62 -14.06 -20.00 36.31
N ASN A 63 -12.74 -19.89 36.45
CA ASN A 63 -12.03 -18.61 36.37
C ASN A 63 -12.24 -17.93 35.00
N LEU A 64 -12.15 -18.68 33.90
CA LEU A 64 -12.37 -18.14 32.56
C LEU A 64 -13.84 -17.73 32.34
N VAL A 65 -14.79 -18.48 32.90
CA VAL A 65 -16.22 -18.12 32.88
C VAL A 65 -16.46 -16.82 33.64
N GLU A 66 -15.88 -16.65 34.84
CA GLU A 66 -16.03 -15.41 35.62
C GLU A 66 -15.37 -14.20 34.95
N MET A 67 -14.21 -14.38 34.30
CA MET A 67 -13.62 -13.33 33.46
C MET A 67 -14.56 -12.92 32.32
N SER A 68 -15.14 -13.90 31.63
CA SER A 68 -16.05 -13.67 30.50
C SER A 68 -17.35 -13.01 30.94
N LYS A 69 -17.92 -13.41 32.09
CA LYS A 69 -19.10 -12.74 32.68
C LYS A 69 -18.82 -11.30 33.06
N THR A 70 -17.64 -11.04 33.63
CA THR A 70 -17.21 -9.67 33.95
C THR A 70 -17.14 -8.83 32.67
N ALA A 71 -16.51 -9.35 31.62
CA ALA A 71 -16.44 -8.67 30.32
C ALA A 71 -17.83 -8.41 29.71
N ILE A 72 -18.75 -9.38 29.77
CA ILE A 72 -20.15 -9.21 29.35
C ILE A 72 -20.81 -8.06 30.14
N ALA A 73 -20.71 -8.09 31.47
CA ALA A 73 -21.33 -7.07 32.32
C ALA A 73 -20.79 -5.66 32.06
N GLU A 74 -19.50 -5.52 31.72
CA GLU A 74 -18.92 -4.23 31.32
C GLU A 74 -19.40 -3.77 29.93
N LEU A 75 -19.51 -4.68 28.96
CA LEU A 75 -20.07 -4.37 27.63
C LEU A 75 -21.54 -3.95 27.71
N GLU A 76 -22.32 -4.58 28.59
CA GLU A 76 -23.74 -4.26 28.82
C GLU A 76 -23.96 -2.90 29.49
N LYS A 77 -22.97 -2.40 30.25
CA LYS A 77 -23.02 -1.07 30.90
C LYS A 77 -22.66 0.09 29.96
N ALA A 78 -22.18 -0.18 28.75
CA ALA A 78 -21.76 0.88 27.85
C ALA A 78 -22.94 1.73 27.38
N ASP A 79 -22.77 3.06 27.40
CA ASP A 79 -23.82 4.02 27.03
C ASP A 79 -24.28 3.92 25.57
N GLN A 80 -23.47 3.33 24.70
CA GLN A 80 -23.76 3.13 23.28
C GLN A 80 -23.42 1.71 22.87
N THR A 81 -24.35 1.05 22.20
CA THR A 81 -24.17 -0.32 21.68
C THR A 81 -23.87 -0.27 20.19
N THR A 82 -22.68 -0.72 19.80
CA THR A 82 -22.30 -0.87 18.38
C THR A 82 -22.53 -2.30 17.89
N PRO A 83 -22.68 -2.53 16.57
CA PRO A 83 -22.78 -3.89 16.01
C PRO A 83 -21.61 -4.81 16.41
N GLN A 84 -20.40 -4.25 16.52
CA GLN A 84 -19.20 -4.98 16.94
C GLN A 84 -19.28 -5.37 18.42
N MET A 85 -19.84 -4.51 19.29
CA MET A 85 -20.08 -4.84 20.69
C MET A 85 -21.10 -5.98 20.84
N VAL A 86 -22.19 -5.95 20.05
CA VAL A 86 -23.17 -7.05 20.03
C VAL A 86 -22.50 -8.36 19.63
N THR A 87 -21.69 -8.33 18.57
CA THR A 87 -20.95 -9.51 18.08
C THR A 87 -20.01 -10.07 19.15
N LEU A 88 -19.30 -9.21 19.87
CA LEU A 88 -18.40 -9.63 20.96
C LEU A 88 -19.18 -10.21 22.16
N LEU A 89 -20.31 -9.60 22.52
CA LEU A 89 -21.18 -10.09 23.58
C LEU A 89 -21.72 -11.48 23.25
N GLU A 90 -22.20 -11.70 22.02
CA GLU A 90 -22.63 -13.02 21.54
C GLU A 90 -21.48 -14.05 21.57
N ALA A 91 -20.26 -13.63 21.22
CA ALA A 91 -19.09 -14.49 21.25
C ALA A 91 -18.74 -14.94 22.68
N TYR A 92 -18.76 -14.03 23.66
CA TYR A 92 -18.55 -14.38 25.07
C TYR A 92 -19.65 -15.29 25.62
N GLN A 93 -20.91 -15.04 25.25
CA GLN A 93 -22.02 -15.92 25.63
C GLN A 93 -21.86 -17.33 25.04
N LEU A 94 -21.44 -17.43 23.77
CA LEU A 94 -21.14 -18.71 23.15
C LEU A 94 -19.97 -19.42 23.86
N GLN A 95 -18.89 -18.70 24.17
CA GLN A 95 -17.74 -19.23 24.91
C GLN A 95 -18.18 -19.80 26.27
N ASN A 96 -18.99 -19.08 27.03
CA ASN A 96 -19.52 -19.56 28.31
C ASN A 96 -20.36 -20.84 28.17
N ARG A 97 -21.17 -20.96 27.10
CA ARG A 97 -21.92 -22.19 26.82
C ARG A 97 -20.99 -23.37 26.47
N CYS A 98 -19.97 -23.14 25.65
CA CYS A 98 -18.99 -24.16 25.28
C CYS A 98 -18.14 -24.59 26.47
N LEU A 99 -17.74 -23.65 27.35
CA LEU A 99 -17.03 -23.96 28.59
C LEU A 99 -17.88 -24.83 29.53
N ALA A 100 -19.17 -24.54 29.66
CA ALA A 100 -20.08 -25.36 30.46
C ALA A 100 -20.25 -26.78 29.90
N ASP A 101 -20.41 -26.94 28.58
CA ASP A 101 -20.50 -28.26 27.93
C ASP A 101 -19.17 -29.03 28.07
N TYR A 102 -18.04 -28.36 27.87
CA TYR A 102 -16.71 -28.94 28.04
C TYR A 102 -16.47 -29.40 29.49
N LYS A 103 -16.86 -28.59 30.48
CA LYS A 103 -16.82 -28.94 31.91
C LYS A 103 -17.65 -30.19 32.23
N ALA A 104 -18.84 -30.31 31.65
CA ALA A 104 -19.73 -31.47 31.84
C ALA A 104 -19.15 -32.77 31.26
N LYS A 105 -18.23 -32.67 30.29
CA LYS A 105 -17.65 -33.79 29.55
C LYS A 105 -16.18 -34.07 29.89
N LEU A 106 -15.66 -33.54 31.00
CA LEU A 106 -14.25 -33.71 31.39
C LEU A 106 -13.80 -35.18 31.46
N ASP A 107 -14.69 -36.08 31.90
CA ASP A 107 -14.40 -37.51 32.08
C ASP A 107 -14.47 -38.32 30.77
N GLN A 108 -14.84 -37.68 29.67
CA GLN A 108 -15.14 -38.35 28.40
C GLN A 108 -14.17 -37.88 27.32
N ALA A 109 -13.85 -38.77 26.38
CA ALA A 109 -13.23 -38.38 25.12
C ALA A 109 -14.26 -37.61 24.28
N ALA A 110 -14.27 -36.28 24.41
CA ALA A 110 -15.23 -35.39 23.76
C ALA A 110 -14.53 -34.43 22.77
N PRO A 111 -13.94 -34.92 21.67
CA PRO A 111 -13.21 -34.07 20.70
C PRO A 111 -14.11 -32.97 20.12
N GLN A 112 -15.41 -33.25 19.94
CA GLN A 112 -16.37 -32.25 19.46
C GLN A 112 -16.59 -31.09 20.45
N ALA A 113 -16.58 -31.36 21.76
CA ALA A 113 -16.71 -30.31 22.77
C ALA A 113 -15.44 -29.45 22.85
N GLU A 114 -14.28 -30.07 22.65
CA GLU A 114 -12.99 -29.40 22.56
C GLU A 114 -12.92 -28.49 21.33
N GLU A 115 -13.26 -29.01 20.14
CA GLU A 115 -13.30 -28.25 18.88
C GLU A 115 -14.28 -27.07 18.97
N ALA A 116 -15.47 -27.29 19.54
CA ALA A 116 -16.45 -26.23 19.77
C ALA A 116 -15.93 -25.15 20.72
N LEU A 117 -15.21 -25.52 21.78
CA LEU A 117 -14.59 -24.57 22.70
C LEU A 117 -13.49 -23.77 22.02
N VAL A 118 -12.63 -24.42 21.22
CA VAL A 118 -11.59 -23.74 20.42
C VAL A 118 -12.22 -22.71 19.48
N ALA A 119 -13.24 -23.12 18.72
CA ALA A 119 -13.94 -22.23 17.80
C ALA A 119 -14.60 -21.05 18.52
N ALA A 120 -15.21 -21.27 19.68
CA ALA A 120 -15.83 -20.19 20.46
C ALA A 120 -14.79 -19.18 20.99
N CYS A 121 -13.65 -19.66 21.51
CA CYS A 121 -12.55 -18.79 21.95
C CYS A 121 -11.94 -17.99 20.79
N GLN A 122 -11.78 -18.60 19.61
CA GLN A 122 -11.33 -17.90 18.41
C GLN A 122 -12.33 -16.81 17.98
N ARG A 123 -13.63 -17.09 18.05
CA ARG A 123 -14.67 -16.10 17.74
C ARG A 123 -14.63 -14.89 18.68
N VAL A 124 -14.37 -15.10 19.99
CA VAL A 124 -14.15 -14.00 20.94
C VAL A 124 -12.96 -13.14 20.52
N ARG A 125 -11.83 -13.77 20.17
CA ARG A 125 -10.63 -13.03 19.71
C ARG A 125 -10.90 -12.23 18.44
N GLN A 126 -11.57 -12.82 17.45
CA GLN A 126 -11.92 -12.14 16.20
C GLN A 126 -12.89 -10.97 16.45
N ALA A 127 -13.92 -11.17 17.26
CA ALA A 127 -14.87 -10.12 17.61
C ALA A 127 -14.20 -8.98 18.39
N MET A 128 -13.28 -9.31 19.31
CA MET A 128 -12.49 -8.33 20.05
C MET A 128 -11.59 -7.53 19.10
N ALA A 129 -10.90 -8.19 18.16
CA ALA A 129 -10.10 -7.52 17.16
C ALA A 129 -10.93 -6.59 16.26
N SER A 130 -12.14 -7.01 15.88
CA SER A 130 -13.08 -6.19 15.11
C SER A 130 -13.58 -4.98 15.90
N LEU A 131 -13.92 -5.15 17.18
CA LEU A 131 -14.33 -4.04 18.05
C LEU A 131 -13.17 -3.06 18.28
N ASN A 132 -11.97 -3.57 18.57
CA ASN A 132 -10.77 -2.77 18.72
C ASN A 132 -10.49 -1.98 17.44
N ARG A 133 -10.58 -2.62 16.26
CA ARG A 133 -10.41 -1.91 14.99
C ARG A 133 -11.44 -0.79 14.85
N ALA A 134 -12.73 -1.09 15.02
CA ALA A 134 -13.81 -0.09 14.92
C ALA A 134 -13.59 1.10 15.87
N MET A 135 -13.16 0.81 17.10
CA MET A 135 -12.91 1.85 18.10
C MET A 135 -11.62 2.62 17.83
N MET A 136 -10.62 2.03 17.17
CA MET A 136 -9.37 2.70 16.85
C MET A 136 -9.47 3.51 15.54
N VAL A 137 -10.36 3.16 14.61
CA VAL A 137 -10.58 3.96 13.39
C VAL A 137 -11.48 5.16 13.59
N GLU A 138 -12.28 5.20 14.68
CA GLU A 138 -13.00 6.40 15.08
C GLU A 138 -12.04 7.47 15.62
N GLY A 139 -12.13 8.67 15.07
CA GLY A 139 -11.32 9.80 15.52
C GLY A 139 -11.67 11.09 14.80
N PRO A 140 -10.84 12.13 14.97
CA PRO A 140 -11.14 13.49 14.51
C PRO A 140 -10.99 13.70 13.01
N CYS A 141 -10.45 12.75 12.24
CA CYS A 141 -10.23 12.90 10.81
C CYS A 141 -10.89 11.78 9.97
N ARG A 142 -10.99 11.99 8.66
CA ARG A 142 -11.55 11.03 7.69
C ARG A 142 -10.62 9.86 7.37
N LEU A 143 -9.32 9.99 7.65
CA LEU A 143 -8.35 8.92 7.46
C LEU A 143 -8.34 7.96 8.66
N GLU A 144 -8.88 6.77 8.46
CA GLU A 144 -8.99 5.73 9.50
C GLU A 144 -7.63 5.39 10.14
N ARG A 145 -6.56 5.28 9.35
CA ARG A 145 -5.22 4.95 9.85
C ARG A 145 -4.66 6.04 10.76
N THR A 146 -4.84 7.31 10.40
CA THR A 146 -4.46 8.44 11.25
C THR A 146 -5.22 8.41 12.56
N ASN A 147 -6.53 8.10 12.54
CA ASN A 147 -7.30 7.96 13.78
C ASN A 147 -6.75 6.84 14.68
N VAL A 148 -6.31 5.72 14.11
CA VAL A 148 -5.67 4.64 14.88
C VAL A 148 -4.42 5.17 15.58
N PHE A 149 -3.54 5.85 14.86
CA PHE A 149 -2.33 6.45 15.42
C PHE A 149 -2.66 7.50 16.50
N LEU A 150 -3.59 8.42 16.24
CA LEU A 150 -4.04 9.44 17.19
C LEU A 150 -4.61 8.81 18.48
N ASN A 151 -5.28 7.68 18.38
CA ASN A 151 -5.77 6.94 19.54
C ASN A 151 -4.63 6.27 20.33
N ILE A 152 -3.58 5.78 19.66
CA ILE A 152 -2.36 5.31 20.33
C ILE A 152 -1.68 6.48 21.06
N ALA A 153 -1.51 7.62 20.38
CA ALA A 153 -0.92 8.83 20.95
C ALA A 153 -1.70 9.34 22.18
N ALA A 154 -3.03 9.33 22.13
CA ALA A 154 -3.87 9.69 23.29
C ALA A 154 -3.69 8.73 24.47
N ASN A 155 -3.55 7.43 24.23
CA ASN A 155 -3.28 6.47 25.30
C ASN A 155 -1.89 6.64 25.90
N TYR A 156 -0.90 6.96 25.06
CA TYR A 156 0.44 7.30 25.51
C TYR A 156 0.44 8.56 26.39
N HIS A 157 -0.23 9.64 25.94
CA HIS A 157 -0.39 10.88 26.71
C HIS A 157 -1.05 10.65 28.08
N GLN A 158 -2.00 9.71 28.16
CA GLN A 158 -2.65 9.29 29.41
C GLN A 158 -1.79 8.34 30.27
N ARG A 159 -0.52 8.11 29.90
CA ARG A 159 0.44 7.21 30.56
C ARG A 159 -0.03 5.75 30.64
N LYS A 160 -0.81 5.32 29.65
CA LYS A 160 -1.31 3.93 29.53
C LYS A 160 -0.40 3.04 28.68
N LEU A 161 0.56 3.63 27.97
CA LEU A 161 1.54 2.94 27.13
C LEU A 161 2.95 3.36 27.53
N PRO A 162 3.94 2.45 27.50
CA PRO A 162 5.34 2.80 27.70
C PRO A 162 5.92 3.50 26.46
N ASP A 163 7.02 4.24 26.65
CA ASP A 163 7.69 5.01 25.60
C ASP A 163 8.07 4.14 24.40
N GLU A 164 8.62 2.94 24.63
CA GLU A 164 9.08 2.07 23.54
C GLU A 164 7.94 1.69 22.58
N VAL A 165 6.75 1.40 23.12
CA VAL A 165 5.58 1.02 22.30
C VAL A 165 5.06 2.20 21.48
N PHE A 166 5.16 3.43 21.99
CA PHE A 166 4.72 4.59 21.25
C PHE A 166 5.73 5.00 20.17
N LEU A 167 7.04 4.89 20.44
CA LEU A 167 8.09 5.09 19.44
C LEU A 167 7.99 4.07 18.29
N GLU A 168 7.74 2.79 18.59
CA GLU A 168 7.48 1.78 17.56
C GLU A 168 6.25 2.14 16.69
N ALA A 169 5.21 2.72 17.31
CA ALA A 169 4.03 3.17 16.58
C ALA A 169 4.31 4.39 15.69
N ILE A 170 5.17 5.31 16.13
CA ILE A 170 5.64 6.45 15.32
C ILE A 170 6.43 5.94 14.11
N GLU A 171 7.42 5.08 14.33
CA GLU A 171 8.25 4.51 13.27
C GLU A 171 7.39 3.73 12.26
N GLY A 172 6.48 2.88 12.73
CA GLY A 172 5.57 2.13 11.86
C GLY A 172 4.69 3.04 11.00
N PHE A 173 4.15 4.11 11.58
CA PHE A 173 3.34 5.07 10.84
C PHE A 173 4.18 5.90 9.84
N TYR A 174 5.43 6.24 10.20
CA TYR A 174 6.37 6.92 9.31
C TYR A 174 6.69 6.08 8.07
N GLN A 175 7.03 4.79 8.26
CA GLN A 175 7.32 3.87 7.16
C GLN A 175 6.13 3.69 6.22
N GLU A 176 4.91 3.60 6.77
CA GLU A 176 3.69 3.55 5.97
C GLU A 176 3.50 4.83 5.13
N LEU A 177 3.69 6.00 5.73
CA LEU A 177 3.59 7.28 5.03
C LEU A 177 4.62 7.41 3.91
N GLU A 178 5.88 7.05 4.16
CA GLU A 178 6.95 7.09 3.17
C GLU A 178 6.64 6.15 1.99
N SER A 179 6.14 4.96 2.28
CA SER A 179 5.71 4.01 1.25
C SER A 179 4.58 4.56 0.38
N GLU A 180 3.54 5.13 0.99
CA GLU A 180 2.40 5.70 0.26
C GLU A 180 2.80 6.97 -0.51
N GLN A 181 3.60 7.86 0.09
CA GLN A 181 4.15 9.02 -0.61
C GLN A 181 4.97 8.60 -1.83
N GLY A 182 5.81 7.57 -1.69
CA GLY A 182 6.57 7.00 -2.80
C GLY A 182 5.67 6.49 -3.94
N ARG A 183 4.48 5.93 -3.63
CA ARG A 183 3.50 5.55 -4.65
C ARG A 183 2.92 6.78 -5.35
N VAL A 184 2.55 7.81 -4.60
CA VAL A 184 2.03 9.06 -5.16
C VAL A 184 3.07 9.74 -6.06
N GLU A 185 4.33 9.82 -5.64
CA GLU A 185 5.39 10.42 -6.46
C GLU A 185 5.63 9.67 -7.77
N ARG A 186 5.53 8.34 -7.75
CA ARG A 186 5.59 7.55 -8.98
C ARG A 186 4.47 7.92 -9.96
N LEU A 187 3.24 8.09 -9.46
CA LEU A 187 2.10 8.52 -10.27
C LEU A 187 2.24 9.96 -10.75
N ALA A 188 2.67 10.86 -9.88
CA ALA A 188 2.91 12.26 -10.17
C ALA A 188 4.00 12.48 -11.23
N SER A 189 4.93 11.54 -11.38
CA SER A 189 5.96 11.60 -12.44
C SER A 189 5.40 11.43 -13.85
N LEU A 190 4.18 10.89 -14.00
CA LEU A 190 3.56 10.68 -15.32
C LEU A 190 3.20 12.05 -15.93
N PRO A 191 3.52 12.30 -17.23
CA PRO A 191 3.13 13.54 -17.88
C PRO A 191 1.62 13.75 -17.77
N ASN A 192 1.22 14.92 -17.24
CA ASN A 192 -0.16 15.30 -17.08
C ASN A 192 -0.34 16.76 -17.49
N ASP A 193 -1.18 17.00 -18.49
CA ASP A 193 -1.42 18.33 -19.03
C ASP A 193 -2.56 19.06 -18.29
N ASN A 194 -3.18 18.43 -17.29
CA ASN A 194 -4.25 19.02 -16.50
C ASN A 194 -3.68 19.81 -15.32
N GLU A 195 -3.70 21.14 -15.42
CA GLU A 195 -3.25 22.07 -14.38
C GLU A 195 -3.89 21.78 -13.01
N LEU A 196 -5.18 21.39 -12.97
CA LEU A 196 -5.85 21.08 -11.71
C LEU A 196 -5.28 19.83 -11.03
N VAL A 197 -4.85 18.83 -11.81
CA VAL A 197 -4.22 17.64 -11.24
C VAL A 197 -2.82 17.97 -10.71
N ILE A 198 -2.06 18.82 -11.41
CA ILE A 198 -0.76 19.29 -10.95
C ILE A 198 -0.90 20.04 -9.63
N GLU A 199 -1.87 20.96 -9.53
CA GLU A 199 -2.15 21.70 -8.28
C GLU A 199 -2.51 20.75 -7.12
N GLN A 200 -3.34 19.72 -7.37
CA GLN A 200 -3.68 18.75 -6.32
C GLN A 200 -2.48 17.90 -5.90
N ILE A 201 -1.59 17.53 -6.83
CA ILE A 201 -0.36 16.79 -6.50
C ILE A 201 0.52 17.59 -5.54
N ASP A 202 0.69 18.90 -5.77
CA ASP A 202 1.49 19.75 -4.88
C ASP A 202 0.88 19.87 -3.48
N LEU A 203 -0.46 19.98 -3.37
CA LEU A 203 -1.14 19.95 -2.07
C LEU A 203 -0.97 18.59 -1.35
N VAL A 204 -0.96 17.49 -2.09
CA VAL A 204 -0.70 16.16 -1.53
C VAL A 204 0.72 16.07 -0.97
N ARG A 205 1.72 16.62 -1.68
CA ARG A 205 3.11 16.69 -1.20
C ARG A 205 3.23 17.48 0.10
N ASP A 206 2.66 18.67 0.14
CA ASP A 206 2.64 19.53 1.33
C ASP A 206 1.98 18.80 2.52
N ALA A 207 0.93 18.04 2.25
CA ALA A 207 0.24 17.28 3.29
C ALA A 207 1.10 16.12 3.81
N TYR A 208 1.85 15.40 2.97
CA TYR A 208 2.79 14.37 3.44
C TYR A 208 3.94 14.96 4.25
N GLU A 209 4.51 16.09 3.83
CA GLU A 209 5.52 16.81 4.62
C GLU A 209 4.95 17.24 5.98
N ALA A 210 3.70 17.71 6.02
CA ALA A 210 3.03 18.06 7.27
C ALA A 210 2.80 16.85 8.19
N HIS A 211 2.54 15.65 7.64
CA HIS A 211 2.49 14.41 8.44
C HIS A 211 3.86 14.08 9.03
N ALA A 212 4.93 14.11 8.23
CA ALA A 212 6.28 13.81 8.69
C ALA A 212 6.69 14.75 9.84
N GLN A 213 6.46 16.05 9.70
CA GLN A 213 6.73 17.03 10.77
C GLN A 213 5.88 16.78 12.02
N ALA A 214 4.63 16.34 11.88
CA ALA A 214 3.80 16.02 13.04
C ALA A 214 4.36 14.81 13.81
N LEU A 215 4.91 13.81 13.12
CA LEU A 215 5.58 12.66 13.73
C LEU A 215 6.86 13.06 14.46
N GLU A 216 7.70 13.91 13.88
CA GLU A 216 8.87 14.48 14.56
C GLU A 216 8.48 15.17 15.86
N TRP A 217 7.36 15.91 15.88
CA TRP A 217 6.88 16.55 17.12
C TRP A 217 6.36 15.54 18.14
N PHE A 218 5.84 14.38 17.72
CA PHE A 218 5.51 13.29 18.64
C PHE A 218 6.78 12.66 19.24
N GLU A 219 7.88 12.55 18.49
CA GLU A 219 9.18 12.11 19.02
C GLU A 219 9.73 13.12 20.04
N GLU A 220 9.72 14.42 19.71
CA GLU A 220 10.11 15.48 20.65
C GLU A 220 9.27 15.45 21.94
N TYR A 221 7.99 15.09 21.84
CA TYR A 221 7.12 14.91 23.00
C TYR A 221 7.59 13.76 23.89
N VAL A 222 7.96 12.60 23.31
CA VAL A 222 8.52 11.46 24.06
C VAL A 222 9.84 11.84 24.74
N GLU A 223 10.66 12.68 24.12
CA GLU A 223 11.91 13.20 24.69
C GLU A 223 11.72 14.20 25.85
N GLY A 224 10.46 14.53 26.18
CA GLY A 224 10.10 15.35 27.35
C GLY A 224 9.65 16.77 27.02
N ASN A 225 9.37 17.08 25.75
CA ASN A 225 8.80 18.37 25.36
C ASN A 225 7.26 18.32 25.38
N ASP A 226 6.68 18.44 26.58
CA ASP A 226 5.23 18.28 26.82
C ASP A 226 4.33 19.18 25.93
N ASP A 227 4.81 20.36 25.54
CA ASP A 227 4.06 21.33 24.72
C ASP A 227 3.85 20.83 23.27
N ARG A 228 4.61 19.82 22.83
CA ARG A 228 4.55 19.30 21.46
C ARG A 228 3.36 18.39 21.20
N TYR A 229 2.80 17.74 22.22
CA TYR A 229 1.74 16.75 22.01
C TYR A 229 0.53 17.33 21.28
N GLU A 230 -0.03 18.43 21.76
CA GLU A 230 -1.23 19.03 21.14
C GLU A 230 -0.92 19.62 19.76
N ALA A 231 0.26 20.23 19.59
CA ALA A 231 0.69 20.76 18.30
C ALA A 231 0.87 19.65 17.25
N ALA A 232 1.48 18.53 17.64
CA ALA A 232 1.64 17.34 16.80
C ALA A 232 0.29 16.77 16.40
N ARG A 233 -0.61 16.63 17.37
CA ARG A 233 -1.98 16.14 17.18
C ARG A 233 -2.76 17.01 16.20
N GLU A 234 -2.77 18.32 16.41
CA GLU A 234 -3.50 19.26 15.55
C GLU A 234 -2.94 19.25 14.12
N ARG A 235 -1.61 19.30 13.98
CA ARG A 235 -0.96 19.28 12.66
C ARG A 235 -1.27 18.00 11.90
N LEU A 236 -1.21 16.85 12.57
CA LEU A 236 -1.51 15.56 11.96
C LEU A 236 -2.97 15.49 11.48
N VAL A 237 -3.92 16.00 12.26
CA VAL A 237 -5.34 16.08 11.88
C VAL A 237 -5.52 16.97 10.65
N VAL A 238 -4.94 18.17 10.65
CA VAL A 238 -5.05 19.09 9.50
C VAL A 238 -4.48 18.46 8.25
N ALA A 239 -3.28 17.88 8.33
CA ALA A 239 -2.64 17.23 7.19
C ALA A 239 -3.47 16.06 6.65
N SER A 240 -4.07 15.24 7.52
CA SER A 240 -4.94 14.13 7.14
C SER A 240 -6.25 14.57 6.48
N GLU A 241 -6.83 15.68 6.94
CA GLU A 241 -8.00 16.28 6.29
C GLU A 241 -7.63 16.85 4.92
N THR A 242 -6.48 17.50 4.78
CA THR A 242 -5.98 17.98 3.49
C THR A 242 -5.80 16.83 2.49
N LEU A 243 -5.19 15.70 2.89
CA LEU A 243 -5.11 14.52 2.02
C LEU A 243 -6.48 13.99 1.61
N SER A 244 -7.45 13.98 2.54
CA SER A 244 -8.81 13.54 2.25
C SER A 244 -9.53 14.47 1.26
N ASP A 245 -9.32 15.78 1.38
CA ASP A 245 -9.85 16.77 0.43
C ASP A 245 -9.21 16.64 -0.95
N CYS A 246 -7.88 16.46 -1.00
CA CYS A 246 -7.17 16.26 -2.27
C CYS A 246 -7.66 14.98 -2.97
N LYS A 247 -7.88 13.90 -2.22
CA LYS A 247 -8.44 12.66 -2.77
C LYS A 247 -9.81 12.90 -3.38
N ALA A 248 -10.72 13.55 -2.65
CA ALA A 248 -12.07 13.84 -3.16
C ALA A 248 -12.03 14.76 -4.40
N ALA A 249 -11.13 15.74 -4.43
CA ALA A 249 -10.93 16.61 -5.58
C ALA A 249 -10.39 15.84 -6.80
N LEU A 250 -9.40 14.97 -6.61
CA LEU A 250 -8.85 14.12 -7.66
C LEU A 250 -9.88 13.13 -8.21
N GLU A 251 -10.70 12.53 -7.34
CA GLU A 251 -11.83 11.69 -7.76
C GLU A 251 -12.85 12.49 -8.59
N GLN A 252 -13.17 13.72 -8.20
CA GLN A 252 -14.04 14.59 -8.97
C GLN A 252 -13.43 14.97 -10.33
N ILE A 253 -12.14 15.31 -10.37
CA ILE A 253 -11.44 15.63 -11.63
C ILE A 253 -11.44 14.39 -12.55
N ALA A 254 -11.19 13.20 -12.00
CA ALA A 254 -11.25 11.95 -12.75
C ALA A 254 -12.65 11.66 -13.28
N ASP A 255 -13.69 11.92 -12.48
CA ASP A 255 -15.08 11.79 -12.92
C ASP A 255 -15.43 12.79 -14.03
N GLU A 256 -14.88 14.00 -14.01
CA GLU A 256 -15.14 15.03 -15.03
C GLU A 256 -14.28 14.84 -16.29
N ALA A 257 -13.11 14.19 -16.16
CA ALA A 257 -12.23 13.87 -17.26
C ALA A 257 -12.94 12.97 -18.29
N GLY A 258 -12.90 13.40 -19.56
CA GLY A 258 -13.55 12.69 -20.66
C GLY A 258 -15.05 12.97 -20.84
N LYS A 259 -15.71 13.71 -19.94
CA LYS A 259 -17.13 14.07 -20.14
C LYS A 259 -17.28 15.25 -21.12
N LEU A 260 -18.28 15.16 -22.01
CA LEU A 260 -18.61 16.20 -23.00
C LEU A 260 -19.53 17.27 -22.41
N THR A 261 -19.05 18.51 -22.35
CA THR A 261 -19.87 19.64 -21.90
C THR A 261 -20.74 20.19 -23.04
N CYS A 262 -22.05 20.25 -22.82
CA CYS A 262 -23.00 20.78 -23.78
C CYS A 262 -22.86 22.29 -23.94
N VAL A 263 -22.48 22.79 -25.12
CA VAL A 263 -22.31 24.23 -25.40
C VAL A 263 -23.57 25.08 -25.18
N PHE A 264 -24.76 24.47 -25.25
CA PHE A 264 -26.04 25.19 -25.11
C PHE A 264 -26.58 25.30 -23.68
N CYS A 265 -26.32 24.32 -22.81
CA CYS A 265 -26.89 24.28 -21.46
C CYS A 265 -25.87 23.95 -20.36
N SER A 266 -24.61 23.81 -20.74
CA SER A 266 -23.47 23.47 -19.89
C SER A 266 -23.60 22.17 -19.10
N ALA A 267 -24.54 21.30 -19.45
CA ALA A 267 -24.64 19.98 -18.84
C ALA A 267 -23.48 19.08 -19.32
N THR A 268 -22.85 18.38 -18.39
CA THR A 268 -21.85 17.34 -18.67
C THR A 268 -22.54 16.07 -19.15
N ASN A 269 -21.98 15.41 -20.14
CA ASN A 269 -22.55 14.21 -20.76
C ASN A 269 -21.46 13.15 -20.94
N ASP A 270 -21.90 11.91 -21.11
CA ASP A 270 -21.02 10.79 -21.42
C ASP A 270 -20.18 11.06 -22.69
N PRO A 271 -18.90 10.67 -22.74
CA PRO A 271 -18.05 10.81 -23.94
C PRO A 271 -18.66 10.20 -25.20
N SER A 272 -19.47 9.13 -25.07
CA SER A 272 -20.15 8.49 -26.19
C SER A 272 -21.48 9.16 -26.58
N ALA A 273 -21.98 10.10 -25.77
CA ALA A 273 -23.27 10.75 -25.99
C ALA A 273 -23.20 11.70 -27.20
N ARG A 274 -24.08 11.46 -28.19
CA ARG A 274 -24.25 12.35 -29.35
C ARG A 274 -25.23 13.50 -29.08
N ILE A 275 -26.03 13.39 -28.03
CA ILE A 275 -27.10 14.32 -27.69
C ILE A 275 -27.04 14.61 -26.20
N CYS A 276 -27.20 15.87 -25.82
CA CYS A 276 -27.23 16.29 -24.44
C CYS A 276 -28.43 15.69 -23.71
N SER A 277 -28.15 14.99 -22.62
CA SER A 277 -29.13 14.39 -21.71
C SER A 277 -30.12 15.41 -21.12
N ARG A 278 -29.71 16.68 -20.98
CA ARG A 278 -30.52 17.73 -20.34
C ARG A 278 -31.37 18.54 -21.30
N CYS A 279 -30.79 19.01 -22.41
CA CYS A 279 -31.48 19.92 -23.33
C CYS A 279 -31.77 19.34 -24.71
N GLY A 280 -31.32 18.11 -25.00
CA GLY A 280 -31.53 17.47 -26.30
C GLY A 280 -30.70 18.07 -27.44
N ALA A 281 -29.78 19.00 -27.16
CA ALA A 281 -28.91 19.57 -28.19
C ALA A 281 -27.83 18.56 -28.62
N GLN A 282 -27.44 18.61 -29.89
CA GLN A 282 -26.40 17.73 -30.42
C GLN A 282 -25.03 18.12 -29.85
N LEU A 283 -24.32 17.14 -29.28
CA LEU A 283 -23.01 17.36 -28.68
C LEU A 283 -21.91 17.34 -29.76
N PRO A 284 -20.82 18.11 -29.58
CA PRO A 284 -19.67 18.04 -30.48
C PRO A 284 -19.15 16.61 -30.50
N THR A 285 -19.32 15.91 -31.61
CA THR A 285 -18.71 14.60 -31.80
C THR A 285 -17.26 14.87 -32.20
N PRO A 286 -16.25 14.26 -31.55
CA PRO A 286 -14.90 14.32 -32.06
C PRO A 286 -14.95 13.73 -33.48
N ALA A 287 -14.78 14.59 -34.48
CA ALA A 287 -14.67 14.15 -35.86
C ALA A 287 -13.47 13.21 -35.92
N GLY A 288 -13.70 11.97 -36.36
CA GLY A 288 -12.65 10.96 -36.41
C GLY A 288 -11.42 11.47 -37.15
N GLY A 289 -10.26 11.24 -36.54
CA GLY A 289 -8.97 11.13 -37.22
C GLY A 289 -8.51 12.35 -38.01
N ASP A 290 -8.05 13.38 -37.31
CA ASP A 290 -6.80 14.06 -37.63
C ASP A 290 -6.35 14.80 -36.37
N ARG A 291 -5.42 14.19 -35.62
CA ARG A 291 -4.68 14.88 -34.55
C ARG A 291 -3.80 15.95 -35.21
N SER A 292 -4.38 17.10 -35.52
CA SER A 292 -3.60 18.34 -35.64
C SER A 292 -3.27 18.80 -34.22
N THR A 293 -2.26 18.18 -33.61
CA THR A 293 -1.44 18.87 -32.61
C THR A 293 -0.56 19.84 -33.36
N VAL A 294 -0.86 21.12 -33.25
CA VAL A 294 0.02 22.19 -33.71
C VAL A 294 1.30 22.06 -32.88
N ASN A 295 2.35 21.57 -33.51
CA ASN A 295 3.69 21.48 -32.95
C ASN A 295 4.31 22.89 -33.03
N TYR A 296 4.20 23.68 -31.95
CA TYR A 296 5.01 24.88 -31.79
C TYR A 296 6.40 24.47 -31.31
N GLN A 297 7.31 24.24 -32.26
CA GLN A 297 8.74 24.37 -32.02
C GLN A 297 9.18 25.75 -32.52
N GLU A 298 9.41 26.69 -31.61
CA GLU A 298 10.34 27.79 -31.83
C GLU A 298 11.35 27.80 -30.68
N ALA A 299 12.59 27.54 -31.07
CA ALA A 299 13.77 27.58 -30.23
C ALA A 299 14.14 29.02 -29.90
N ASP A 300 14.48 29.29 -28.64
CA ASP A 300 15.61 30.16 -28.30
C ASP A 300 15.99 30.03 -26.81
N GLY A 301 17.19 29.49 -26.57
CA GLY A 301 18.14 30.03 -25.60
C GLY A 301 17.84 29.96 -24.09
N GLN A 302 18.50 29.00 -23.44
CA GLN A 302 19.10 29.01 -22.10
C GLN A 302 18.36 28.37 -20.91
N ALA A 303 19.17 27.52 -20.25
CA ALA A 303 19.03 26.85 -18.96
C ALA A 303 17.97 25.74 -18.86
N SER A 304 18.32 24.54 -19.35
CA SER A 304 17.68 23.30 -18.89
C SER A 304 18.47 22.74 -17.71
N PHE A 305 17.98 23.03 -16.51
CA PHE A 305 18.23 22.21 -15.32
C PHE A 305 16.92 21.49 -15.01
N GLY A 306 16.89 20.20 -15.34
CA GLY A 306 15.92 19.22 -14.83
C GLY A 306 14.47 19.39 -15.29
N GLN A 307 14.13 18.90 -16.50
CA GLN A 307 12.77 18.47 -16.84
C GLN A 307 12.79 17.44 -17.97
N ASP A 308 12.18 16.28 -17.68
CA ASP A 308 11.80 15.12 -18.49
C ASP A 308 12.57 14.74 -19.76
N ASP A 309 13.39 13.72 -19.60
CA ASP A 309 14.23 13.09 -20.64
C ASP A 309 13.60 11.79 -21.18
N PHE A 310 12.26 11.73 -21.25
CA PHE A 310 11.48 10.57 -21.73
C PHE A 310 10.87 10.87 -23.10
N GLU A 311 11.39 10.22 -24.14
CA GLU A 311 10.83 10.32 -25.48
C GLU A 311 9.74 9.25 -25.66
N MET A 312 8.48 9.68 -25.84
CA MET A 312 7.37 8.78 -26.12
C MET A 312 7.46 8.26 -27.56
N THR A 313 7.74 6.97 -27.74
CA THR A 313 7.80 6.33 -29.07
C THR A 313 6.42 5.84 -29.51
N GLU A 314 6.20 5.68 -30.82
CA GLU A 314 4.93 5.16 -31.37
C GLU A 314 4.52 3.81 -30.76
N ASN A 315 5.50 2.96 -30.46
CA ASN A 315 5.26 1.65 -29.84
C ASN A 315 4.73 1.78 -28.39
N LEU A 316 5.24 2.75 -27.63
CA LEU A 316 4.80 3.02 -26.26
C LEU A 316 3.43 3.67 -26.22
N VAL A 317 3.15 4.58 -27.16
CA VAL A 317 1.80 5.15 -27.33
C VAL A 317 0.78 4.03 -27.55
N ARG A 318 1.07 3.12 -28.48
CA ARG A 318 0.18 1.99 -28.77
C ARG A 318 -0.06 1.11 -27.55
N LEU A 319 0.98 0.84 -26.76
CA LEU A 319 0.83 0.08 -25.51
C LEU A 319 -0.08 0.82 -24.52
N PHE A 320 0.19 2.10 -24.24
CA PHE A 320 -0.57 2.86 -23.24
C PHE A 320 -2.03 3.07 -23.65
N GLU A 321 -2.30 3.29 -24.93
CA GLU A 321 -3.66 3.30 -25.45
C GLU A 321 -4.37 1.94 -25.26
N SER A 322 -3.65 0.83 -25.43
CA SER A 322 -4.18 -0.52 -25.22
C SER A 322 -4.43 -0.83 -23.74
N VAL A 323 -3.54 -0.38 -22.85
CA VAL A 323 -3.70 -0.49 -21.38
C VAL A 323 -4.94 0.26 -20.92
N ASN A 324 -5.15 1.48 -21.40
CA ASN A 324 -6.35 2.25 -21.06
C ASN A 324 -7.62 1.58 -21.61
N ALA A 325 -7.58 1.13 -22.86
CA ALA A 325 -8.71 0.45 -23.49
C ALA A 325 -9.11 -0.84 -22.75
N VAL A 326 -8.15 -1.67 -22.32
CA VAL A 326 -8.46 -2.90 -21.59
C VAL A 326 -8.92 -2.60 -20.16
N ALA A 327 -8.32 -1.61 -19.48
CA ALA A 327 -8.75 -1.18 -18.14
C ALA A 327 -10.18 -0.61 -18.11
N GLU A 328 -10.63 -0.03 -19.24
CA GLU A 328 -11.98 0.49 -19.44
C GLU A 328 -12.96 -0.54 -20.01
N GLY A 329 -12.52 -1.77 -20.31
CA GLY A 329 -13.34 -2.82 -20.91
C GLY A 329 -13.72 -2.54 -22.38
N GLN A 330 -12.94 -1.71 -23.08
CA GLN A 330 -13.10 -1.34 -24.49
C GLN A 330 -12.23 -2.18 -25.43
N MET A 331 -11.35 -3.03 -24.88
CA MET A 331 -10.49 -3.97 -25.60
C MET A 331 -10.69 -5.37 -25.02
N GLU A 332 -10.73 -6.40 -25.86
CA GLU A 332 -10.81 -7.79 -25.41
C GLU A 332 -9.45 -8.27 -24.89
N ASP A 333 -9.46 -9.15 -23.88
CA ASP A 333 -8.27 -9.71 -23.25
C ASP A 333 -7.29 -10.33 -24.27
N GLN A 334 -7.81 -11.01 -25.29
CA GLN A 334 -7.00 -11.62 -26.35
C GLN A 334 -6.28 -10.57 -27.20
N ASP A 335 -6.94 -9.46 -27.52
CA ASP A 335 -6.34 -8.36 -28.28
C ASP A 335 -5.24 -7.68 -27.46
N PHE A 336 -5.43 -7.57 -26.15
CA PHE A 336 -4.41 -7.03 -25.25
C PHE A 336 -3.21 -7.97 -25.10
N GLU A 337 -3.44 -9.28 -24.97
CA GLU A 337 -2.38 -10.30 -24.97
C GLU A 337 -1.52 -10.22 -26.25
N ASP A 338 -2.15 -10.04 -27.41
CA ASP A 338 -1.45 -9.89 -28.69
C ASP A 338 -0.58 -8.62 -28.73
N VAL A 339 -1.03 -7.51 -28.11
CA VAL A 339 -0.22 -6.28 -27.98
C VAL A 339 1.00 -6.51 -27.10
N LEU A 340 0.83 -7.20 -25.95
CA LEU A 340 1.94 -7.53 -25.05
C LEU A 340 2.97 -8.44 -25.74
N ALA A 341 2.51 -9.49 -26.42
CA ALA A 341 3.37 -10.43 -27.14
C ALA A 341 4.13 -9.77 -28.29
N TRP A 342 3.46 -8.89 -29.04
CA TRP A 342 4.10 -8.10 -30.10
C TRP A 342 5.23 -7.24 -29.55
N LEU A 343 4.99 -6.53 -28.43
CA LEU A 343 5.98 -5.64 -27.85
C LEU A 343 7.14 -6.39 -27.19
N ASP A 344 6.89 -7.55 -26.56
CA ASP A 344 7.95 -8.45 -26.09
C ASP A 344 8.84 -8.91 -27.26
N GLY A 345 8.24 -9.23 -28.40
CA GLY A 345 8.95 -9.57 -29.63
C GLY A 345 9.91 -8.47 -30.08
N LEU A 346 9.47 -7.21 -30.07
CA LEU A 346 10.32 -6.06 -30.37
C LEU A 346 11.49 -5.92 -29.40
N MET A 347 11.27 -6.17 -28.11
CA MET A 347 12.35 -6.11 -27.10
C MET A 347 13.37 -7.23 -27.30
N VAL A 348 12.93 -8.44 -27.67
CA VAL A 348 13.82 -9.57 -28.00
C VAL A 348 14.65 -9.26 -29.25
N GLU A 349 14.05 -8.62 -30.26
CA GLU A 349 14.77 -8.18 -31.45
C GLU A 349 15.80 -7.09 -31.13
N ALA A 350 15.41 -6.08 -30.34
CA ALA A 350 16.31 -5.04 -29.86
C ALA A 350 17.50 -5.63 -29.09
N GLN A 351 17.25 -6.61 -28.21
CA GLN A 351 18.28 -7.30 -27.46
C GLN A 351 19.28 -8.03 -28.36
N ARG A 352 18.80 -8.67 -29.44
CA ARG A 352 19.64 -9.38 -30.43
C ARG A 352 20.39 -8.42 -31.36
N GLY A 353 19.80 -7.26 -31.64
CA GLY A 353 20.37 -6.23 -32.51
C GLY A 353 21.43 -5.36 -31.87
N LEU A 354 21.67 -5.50 -30.55
CA LEU A 354 22.72 -4.74 -29.85
C LEU A 354 24.11 -5.12 -30.36
N PRO A 355 24.84 -4.20 -31.00
CA PRO A 355 26.16 -4.49 -31.57
C PRO A 355 27.15 -4.90 -30.48
N GLU A 356 28.09 -5.78 -30.84
CA GLU A 356 29.18 -6.12 -29.93
C GLU A 356 30.08 -4.90 -29.68
N VAL A 357 30.60 -4.79 -28.44
CA VAL A 357 31.59 -3.76 -28.13
C VAL A 357 32.81 -4.06 -29.01
N PRO A 358 33.23 -3.12 -29.86
CA PRO A 358 34.41 -3.34 -30.71
C PRO A 358 35.63 -3.63 -29.84
N ASP A 359 36.44 -4.62 -30.21
CA ASP A 359 37.77 -4.81 -29.62
C ASP A 359 38.67 -3.67 -30.10
N LEU A 360 38.68 -2.58 -29.33
CA LEU A 360 39.47 -1.38 -29.61
C LEU A 360 40.97 -1.62 -29.35
N MET A 361 41.33 -2.73 -28.71
CA MET A 361 42.70 -3.14 -28.38
C MET A 361 43.35 -4.02 -29.44
N ALA A 362 42.59 -4.48 -30.45
CA ALA A 362 43.11 -5.34 -31.52
C ALA A 362 44.18 -4.66 -32.41
N ASN A 363 44.23 -3.31 -32.46
CA ASN A 363 45.23 -2.57 -33.24
C ASN A 363 46.54 -2.37 -32.47
N GLN A 364 47.57 -3.13 -32.84
CA GLN A 364 48.85 -3.16 -32.11
C GLN A 364 49.72 -1.90 -32.26
N ASP A 365 49.40 -0.98 -33.19
CA ASP A 365 50.23 0.19 -33.54
C ASP A 365 49.90 1.50 -32.78
N LEU A 366 49.10 1.45 -31.71
CA LEU A 366 48.70 2.64 -30.93
C LEU A 366 49.75 3.05 -29.88
N LYS A 367 49.95 4.37 -29.69
CA LYS A 367 50.84 4.94 -28.65
C LYS A 367 50.26 4.67 -27.24
N GLU A 368 51.14 4.59 -26.24
CA GLU A 368 50.78 4.20 -24.86
C GLU A 368 49.77 5.13 -24.17
N ALA A 369 49.77 6.43 -24.52
CA ALA A 369 48.78 7.40 -24.05
C ALA A 369 47.38 7.18 -24.67
N ASP A 370 47.31 6.68 -25.91
CA ASP A 370 46.05 6.42 -26.62
C ASP A 370 45.44 5.08 -26.17
N ARG A 371 46.28 4.11 -25.76
CA ARG A 371 45.83 2.84 -25.17
C ARG A 371 45.05 3.04 -23.87
N GLY A 372 45.48 3.94 -22.98
CA GLY A 372 44.76 4.23 -21.74
C GLY A 372 43.36 4.83 -21.97
N GLN A 373 43.24 5.72 -22.96
CA GLN A 373 41.95 6.34 -23.31
C GLN A 373 41.00 5.36 -23.99
N LEU A 374 41.52 4.47 -24.84
CA LEU A 374 40.73 3.43 -25.49
C LEU A 374 40.22 2.36 -24.51
N ALA A 375 41.02 2.01 -23.49
CA ALA A 375 40.60 1.08 -22.45
C ALA A 375 39.41 1.63 -21.63
N SER A 376 39.50 2.91 -21.25
CA SER A 376 38.42 3.61 -20.55
C SER A 376 37.14 3.67 -21.40
N LEU A 377 37.28 3.92 -22.71
CA LEU A 377 36.14 4.00 -23.63
C LEU A 377 35.48 2.62 -23.82
N GLU A 378 36.28 1.55 -23.92
CA GLU A 378 35.79 0.17 -24.04
C GLU A 378 35.03 -0.25 -22.78
N GLU A 379 35.55 0.07 -21.59
CA GLU A 379 34.90 -0.20 -20.31
C GLU A 379 33.58 0.58 -20.18
N GLU A 380 33.57 1.87 -20.52
CA GLU A 380 32.36 2.69 -20.51
C GLU A 380 31.30 2.17 -21.51
N LEU A 381 31.69 1.77 -22.72
CA LEU A 381 30.76 1.17 -23.69
C LEU A 381 30.19 -0.16 -23.21
N ALA A 382 31.01 -1.00 -22.58
CA ALA A 382 30.57 -2.26 -21.99
C ALA A 382 29.58 -2.04 -20.84
N ASP A 383 29.82 -1.05 -19.99
CA ASP A 383 28.89 -0.68 -18.91
C ASP A 383 27.56 -0.17 -19.47
N LYS A 384 27.58 0.74 -20.47
CA LYS A 384 26.35 1.24 -21.08
C LYS A 384 25.55 0.14 -21.78
N ARG A 385 26.22 -0.80 -22.44
CA ARG A 385 25.57 -1.96 -23.03
C ARG A 385 24.91 -2.84 -21.97
N ARG A 386 25.55 -3.04 -20.82
CA ARG A 386 24.97 -3.76 -19.68
C ARG A 386 23.72 -3.07 -19.17
N GLN A 387 23.76 -1.75 -19.01
CA GLN A 387 22.59 -0.95 -18.58
C GLN A 387 21.41 -1.10 -19.55
N ILE A 388 21.66 -1.15 -20.87
CA ILE A 388 20.59 -1.40 -21.85
C ILE A 388 20.03 -2.82 -21.70
N HIS A 389 20.88 -3.83 -21.52
CA HIS A 389 20.42 -5.21 -21.31
C HIS A 389 19.56 -5.37 -20.05
N GLU A 390 19.99 -4.78 -18.92
CA GLU A 390 19.24 -4.78 -17.68
C GLU A 390 17.89 -4.08 -17.85
N ALA A 391 17.88 -2.92 -18.50
CA ALA A 391 16.65 -2.19 -18.77
C ALA A 391 15.69 -2.95 -19.71
N ILE A 392 16.19 -3.68 -20.71
CA ILE A 392 15.35 -4.57 -21.54
C ILE A 392 14.73 -5.67 -20.68
N HIS A 393 15.46 -6.24 -19.73
CA HIS A 393 14.91 -7.25 -18.82
C HIS A 393 13.80 -6.68 -17.93
N GLU A 394 14.04 -5.53 -17.30
CA GLU A 394 13.05 -4.82 -16.48
C GLU A 394 11.78 -4.46 -17.28
N PHE A 395 11.94 -4.07 -18.55
CA PHE A 395 10.82 -3.79 -19.44
C PHE A 395 9.95 -5.04 -19.63
N ARG A 396 10.58 -6.19 -19.88
CA ARG A 396 9.89 -7.46 -20.12
C ARG A 396 9.21 -8.00 -18.86
N ASP A 397 9.84 -7.86 -17.70
CA ASP A 397 9.23 -8.19 -16.41
C ASP A 397 7.97 -7.35 -16.17
N SER A 398 8.01 -6.08 -16.58
CA SER A 398 6.86 -5.19 -16.51
C SER A 398 5.72 -5.57 -17.48
N LEU A 399 6.06 -6.08 -18.68
CA LEU A 399 5.07 -6.67 -19.59
C LEU A 399 4.44 -7.95 -19.00
N ASN A 400 5.24 -8.81 -18.38
CA ASN A 400 4.73 -10.01 -17.71
C ASN A 400 3.80 -9.64 -16.56
N LEU A 401 4.10 -8.58 -15.81
CA LEU A 401 3.21 -8.09 -14.77
C LEU A 401 1.87 -7.61 -15.33
N MET A 402 1.87 -6.94 -16.48
CA MET A 402 0.61 -6.61 -17.18
C MET A 402 -0.14 -7.84 -17.68
N ALA A 403 0.56 -8.93 -18.00
CA ALA A 403 -0.11 -10.17 -18.40
C ALA A 403 -0.86 -10.83 -17.21
N VAL A 404 -0.40 -10.65 -15.97
CA VAL A 404 -1.11 -11.14 -14.77
C VAL A 404 -2.51 -10.54 -14.63
N PHE A 405 -2.71 -9.30 -15.09
CA PHE A 405 -4.06 -8.69 -15.14
C PHE A 405 -5.07 -9.54 -15.93
N LEU A 406 -4.63 -10.29 -16.94
CA LEU A 406 -5.52 -11.16 -17.71
C LEU A 406 -6.09 -12.32 -16.88
N ASP A 407 -5.43 -12.68 -15.76
CA ASP A 407 -5.87 -13.77 -14.88
C ASP A 407 -6.82 -13.30 -13.76
N ASP A 408 -6.58 -12.13 -13.15
CA ASP A 408 -7.32 -11.66 -11.98
C ASP A 408 -8.07 -10.33 -12.15
N HIS A 409 -7.82 -9.63 -13.26
CA HIS A 409 -8.37 -8.32 -13.62
C HIS A 409 -8.10 -7.22 -12.57
N ASP A 410 -7.02 -7.36 -11.80
CA ASP A 410 -6.58 -6.32 -10.87
C ASP A 410 -5.82 -5.21 -11.63
N LYS A 411 -6.42 -4.02 -11.67
CA LYS A 411 -5.86 -2.84 -12.34
C LYS A 411 -4.51 -2.40 -11.77
N GLU A 412 -4.15 -2.82 -10.55
CA GLU A 412 -2.84 -2.55 -9.96
C GLU A 412 -1.70 -3.17 -10.78
N HIS A 413 -1.94 -4.31 -11.44
CA HIS A 413 -0.98 -4.96 -12.33
C HIS A 413 -0.68 -4.12 -13.59
N LEU A 414 -1.72 -3.53 -14.20
CA LEU A 414 -1.58 -2.63 -15.35
C LEU A 414 -0.82 -1.36 -14.95
N MET A 415 -1.18 -0.75 -13.83
CA MET A 415 -0.52 0.46 -13.33
C MET A 415 0.97 0.21 -13.04
N THR A 416 1.27 -0.86 -12.31
CA THR A 416 2.65 -1.20 -11.94
C THR A 416 3.48 -1.54 -13.18
N GLY A 417 2.91 -2.26 -14.14
CA GLY A 417 3.56 -2.52 -15.41
C GLY A 417 3.87 -1.25 -16.21
N VAL A 418 2.94 -0.29 -16.28
CA VAL A 418 3.15 0.96 -17.05
C VAL A 418 4.32 1.75 -16.47
N VAL A 419 4.39 1.84 -15.14
CA VAL A 419 5.49 2.50 -14.44
C VAL A 419 6.82 1.81 -14.74
N GLY A 420 6.88 0.48 -14.61
CA GLY A 420 8.11 -0.27 -14.87
C GLY A 420 8.60 -0.13 -16.32
N ILE A 421 7.69 -0.13 -17.30
CA ILE A 421 8.01 0.11 -18.71
C ILE A 421 8.59 1.50 -18.95
N LYS A 422 8.02 2.53 -18.31
CA LYS A 422 8.52 3.90 -18.40
C LYS A 422 9.95 3.99 -17.84
N GLU A 423 10.18 3.48 -16.64
CA GLU A 423 11.49 3.50 -15.98
C GLU A 423 12.55 2.77 -16.81
N ALA A 424 12.23 1.57 -17.29
CA ALA A 424 13.09 0.79 -18.18
C ALA A 424 13.41 1.55 -19.47
N THR A 425 12.42 2.18 -20.10
CA THR A 425 12.62 2.98 -21.31
C THR A 425 13.55 4.16 -21.06
N GLN A 426 13.37 4.88 -19.95
CA GLN A 426 14.25 6.00 -19.60
C GLN A 426 15.70 5.54 -19.40
N LYS A 427 15.91 4.39 -18.75
CA LYS A 427 17.25 3.78 -18.61
C LYS A 427 17.86 3.48 -19.98
N MET A 428 17.10 2.86 -20.89
CA MET A 428 17.55 2.57 -22.26
C MET A 428 17.93 3.85 -23.04
N GLN A 429 17.05 4.86 -23.05
CA GLN A 429 17.27 6.12 -23.78
C GLN A 429 18.47 6.91 -23.22
N ARG A 430 18.67 6.91 -21.90
CA ARG A 430 19.85 7.54 -21.28
C ARG A 430 21.14 6.84 -21.71
N ALA A 431 21.17 5.51 -21.65
CA ALA A 431 22.34 4.74 -22.05
C ALA A 431 22.64 4.91 -23.55
N GLU A 432 21.62 4.90 -24.41
CA GLU A 432 21.78 5.09 -25.86
C GLU A 432 22.32 6.50 -26.21
N ARG A 433 21.78 7.55 -25.58
CA ARG A 433 22.29 8.92 -25.77
C ARG A 433 23.77 9.03 -25.37
N GLN A 434 24.15 8.40 -24.26
CA GLN A 434 25.54 8.38 -23.81
C GLN A 434 26.44 7.64 -24.81
N ILE A 435 26.01 6.50 -25.34
CA ILE A 435 26.74 5.79 -26.41
C ILE A 435 26.89 6.67 -27.66
N ARG A 436 25.83 7.35 -28.11
CA ARG A 436 25.89 8.26 -29.27
C ARG A 436 26.85 9.44 -29.03
N GLN A 437 26.84 10.03 -27.83
CA GLN A 437 27.75 11.11 -27.45
C GLN A 437 29.21 10.64 -27.45
N MET A 438 29.47 9.43 -26.93
CA MET A 438 30.79 8.82 -26.95
C MET A 438 31.28 8.57 -28.39
N ALA A 439 30.40 8.07 -29.26
CA ALA A 439 30.72 7.86 -30.68
C ALA A 439 31.06 9.18 -31.40
N GLN A 440 30.25 10.23 -31.20
CA GLN A 440 30.52 11.56 -31.78
C GLN A 440 31.80 12.20 -31.24
N ALA A 441 32.13 11.98 -29.96
CA ALA A 441 33.37 12.49 -29.36
C ALA A 441 34.61 11.76 -29.89
N ALA A 442 34.48 10.47 -30.23
CA ALA A 442 35.55 9.69 -30.85
C ALA A 442 35.80 10.13 -32.30
N GLU A 443 34.76 10.38 -33.09
CA GLU A 443 34.88 10.88 -34.47
C GLU A 443 35.55 12.26 -34.53
N ARG A 444 35.18 13.19 -33.64
CA ARG A 444 35.77 14.55 -33.59
C ARG A 444 37.25 14.60 -33.19
N LYS A 445 37.79 13.53 -32.61
CA LYS A 445 39.23 13.41 -32.29
C LYS A 445 40.05 12.81 -33.44
N SER A 446 39.38 12.28 -34.47
CA SER A 446 39.98 11.66 -35.65
C SER A 446 40.21 12.64 -36.83
N ASP A 447 39.61 13.83 -36.78
CA ASP A 447 39.83 14.97 -37.68
C ASP A 447 40.84 15.97 -37.07
#